data_AF-A0A9N9E8F8-F1
#
_entry.id   AF-A0A9N9E8F8-F1
#
_cell.length_a   1.000
_cell.length_b   1.000
_cell.length_c   1.000
_cell.angle_alpha   90.00
_cell.angle_beta   90.00
_cell.angle_gamma   90.00
#
_symmetry.space_group_name_H-M   'P 1'
#
loop_
_entity.id
_entity.type
_entity.pdbx_description
1 polymer ?
#
loop_
_entity_poly.entity_id
_entity_poly.type
_entity_poly.pdbx_seq_one_letter_code
_entity_poly.pdbx_strand_id
1 'polypeptide(L)'
;QNTVTQLLNEIQNLSSPPITQSPQFFESNVFSNKSNLVSANSIIEQYKFYRVYKGEEIIIPYGNRKVFPLYINFANLSNRITNLKSELLKIIKGQKYSEYRVNVIKKIQEIELSKVNNLLIQINYFESLQPGYYGLKGLAIILKILTELFIQIEILTVDLCIPQSSSQYLFQVLVPETAIRLIAEDYKGISLNDTKEIMIDSVDFGLYIHDDNCKN
;
A
#
# COMPACT_ATOMS: atom_id res chain seq x y z
N GLN A 1 2.50 43.59 -6.59
CA GLN A 1 2.72 43.35 -8.04
C GLN A 1 4.13 42.76 -8.14
N ASN A 2 4.41 41.51 -8.53
CA ASN A 2 3.67 40.46 -9.19
C ASN A 2 4.32 39.08 -8.88
N THR A 3 4.30 38.63 -7.62
CA THR A 3 4.92 37.34 -7.22
C THR A 3 4.20 36.13 -7.82
N VAL A 4 2.89 36.24 -8.08
CA VAL A 4 2.09 35.18 -8.71
C VAL A 4 2.43 35.02 -10.20
N THR A 5 2.71 36.12 -10.90
CA THR A 5 3.14 36.09 -12.31
C THR A 5 4.55 35.53 -12.47
N GLN A 6 5.41 35.72 -11.45
CA GLN A 6 6.77 35.20 -11.43
C GLN A 6 6.78 33.67 -11.23
N LEU A 7 5.92 33.13 -10.35
CA LEU A 7 5.70 31.69 -10.18
C LEU A 7 5.08 31.02 -11.42
N LEU A 8 4.17 31.69 -12.12
CA LEU A 8 3.56 31.15 -13.35
C LEU A 8 4.57 31.11 -14.52
N ASN A 9 5.47 32.09 -14.62
CA ASN A 9 6.54 32.09 -15.62
C ASN A 9 7.64 31.06 -15.32
N GLU A 10 7.91 30.75 -14.05
CA GLU A 10 8.83 29.67 -13.68
C GLU A 10 8.26 28.28 -14.01
N ILE A 11 6.93 28.10 -13.90
CA ILE A 11 6.26 26.86 -14.28
C ILE A 11 6.25 26.66 -15.80
N GLN A 12 6.16 27.75 -16.59
CA GLN A 12 6.21 27.68 -18.07
C GLN A 12 7.63 27.55 -18.65
N ASN A 13 8.67 27.94 -17.91
CA ASN A 13 10.06 27.89 -18.36
C ASN A 13 10.85 26.69 -17.85
N LEU A 14 10.22 25.76 -17.11
CA LEU A 14 10.75 24.43 -16.91
C LEU A 14 10.67 23.68 -18.25
N SER A 15 11.73 23.84 -19.03
CA SER A 15 12.05 23.04 -20.20
C SER A 15 11.83 21.58 -19.81
N SER A 16 10.96 20.90 -20.57
CA SER A 16 10.68 19.48 -20.40
C SER A 16 11.97 18.74 -20.09
N PRO A 17 12.07 17.99 -18.98
CA PRO A 17 13.22 17.14 -18.77
C PRO A 17 13.35 16.22 -19.98
N PRO A 18 14.57 15.88 -20.43
CA PRO A 18 14.73 14.88 -21.48
C PRO A 18 13.97 13.65 -21.02
N ILE A 19 13.03 13.20 -21.83
CA ILE A 19 12.31 11.93 -21.69
C ILE A 19 13.39 10.86 -21.74
N THR A 20 13.94 10.55 -20.58
CA THR A 20 15.00 9.57 -20.44
C THR A 20 14.29 8.30 -20.03
N GLN A 21 14.04 7.49 -21.07
CA GLN A 21 13.45 6.15 -21.03
C GLN A 21 11.97 6.13 -20.65
N SER A 22 11.14 6.44 -21.65
CA SER A 22 9.91 5.70 -21.86
C SER A 22 10.16 4.21 -21.59
N PRO A 23 9.22 3.45 -20.98
CA PRO A 23 9.28 2.01 -21.12
C PRO A 23 9.35 1.77 -22.62
N GLN A 24 10.41 1.11 -23.09
CA GLN A 24 10.46 0.64 -24.46
C GLN A 24 9.10 0.02 -24.72
N PHE A 25 8.34 0.61 -25.64
CA PHE A 25 7.24 -0.08 -26.29
C PHE A 25 7.83 -1.42 -26.66
N PHE A 26 7.41 -2.47 -25.95
CA PHE A 26 7.80 -3.82 -26.31
C PHE A 26 7.32 -3.97 -27.75
N GLU A 27 8.29 -3.99 -28.65
CA GLU A 27 8.12 -4.22 -30.08
C GLU A 27 7.17 -5.40 -30.24
N SER A 28 5.98 -5.12 -30.80
CA SER A 28 5.27 -5.78 -31.91
C SER A 28 5.34 -7.31 -32.10
N ASN A 29 5.94 -8.09 -31.20
CA ASN A 29 6.17 -9.52 -31.34
C ASN A 29 5.38 -10.39 -30.34
N VAL A 30 4.59 -9.78 -29.44
CA VAL A 30 3.68 -10.54 -28.56
C VAL A 30 2.35 -10.86 -29.24
N PHE A 31 2.00 -10.19 -30.34
CA PHE A 31 0.77 -10.45 -31.10
C PHE A 31 0.90 -11.51 -32.20
N SER A 32 2.06 -12.12 -32.40
CA SER A 32 2.30 -13.01 -33.56
C SER A 32 2.06 -14.49 -33.31
N ASN A 33 1.66 -14.96 -32.12
CA ASN A 33 1.37 -16.38 -31.90
C ASN A 33 0.20 -16.62 -30.92
N LYS A 34 -1.01 -16.37 -31.39
CA LYS A 34 -2.17 -17.28 -31.27
C LYS A 34 -3.36 -16.64 -31.99
N SER A 35 -3.85 -17.36 -32.99
CA SER A 35 -5.07 -17.08 -33.72
C SER A 35 -6.27 -16.93 -32.78
N ASN A 36 -6.61 -15.69 -32.42
CA ASN A 36 -7.94 -15.17 -32.11
C ASN A 36 -7.80 -13.68 -31.77
N LEU A 37 -7.52 -12.88 -32.81
CA LEU A 37 -7.56 -11.42 -32.76
C LEU A 37 -9.02 -10.97 -32.61
N VAL A 38 -9.51 -10.95 -31.37
CA VAL A 38 -10.57 -10.01 -31.02
C VAL A 38 -9.88 -8.66 -30.87
N SER A 39 -10.13 -7.74 -31.80
CA SER A 39 -9.57 -6.40 -31.79
C SER A 39 -9.97 -5.68 -30.49
N ALA A 40 -9.04 -5.53 -29.55
CA ALA A 40 -9.21 -4.65 -28.41
C ALA A 40 -9.15 -3.20 -28.93
N ASN A 41 -10.32 -2.57 -29.09
CA ASN A 41 -10.50 -1.29 -29.76
C ASN A 41 -10.26 -0.08 -28.84
N SER A 42 -9.80 -0.28 -27.60
CA SER A 42 -9.39 0.81 -26.70
C SER A 42 -8.17 0.49 -25.83
N ILE A 43 -7.43 1.53 -25.41
CA ILE A 43 -6.30 1.44 -24.45
C ILE A 43 -6.74 0.75 -23.14
N ILE A 44 -8.00 0.97 -22.73
CA ILE A 44 -8.59 0.37 -21.53
C ILE A 44 -8.67 -1.15 -21.66
N GLU A 45 -9.09 -1.67 -22.82
CA GLU A 45 -9.16 -3.12 -23.08
C GLU A 45 -7.77 -3.76 -23.11
N GLN A 46 -6.80 -3.09 -23.74
CA GLN A 46 -5.40 -3.54 -23.76
C GLN A 46 -4.82 -3.62 -22.34
N TYR A 47 -5.09 -2.61 -21.51
CA TYR A 47 -4.66 -2.60 -20.11
C TYR A 47 -5.33 -3.73 -19.30
N LYS A 48 -6.64 -3.97 -19.50
CA LYS A 48 -7.35 -5.09 -18.84
C LYS A 48 -6.75 -6.44 -19.23
N PHE A 49 -6.49 -6.67 -20.52
CA PHE A 49 -5.86 -7.90 -21.00
C PHE A 49 -4.47 -8.09 -20.40
N TYR A 50 -3.61 -7.07 -20.47
CA TYR A 50 -2.28 -7.11 -19.87
C TYR A 50 -2.32 -7.43 -18.38
N ARG A 51 -3.28 -6.84 -17.66
CA ARG A 51 -3.45 -7.05 -16.23
C ARG A 51 -3.86 -8.49 -15.89
N VAL A 52 -4.80 -9.07 -16.64
CA VAL A 52 -5.17 -10.49 -16.49
C VAL A 52 -3.98 -11.39 -16.79
N TYR A 53 -3.30 -11.17 -17.91
CA TYR A 53 -2.10 -11.93 -18.29
C TYR A 53 -0.99 -11.86 -17.24
N LYS A 54 -0.61 -10.65 -16.78
CA LYS A 54 0.39 -10.47 -15.71
C LYS A 54 -0.04 -11.22 -14.44
N GLY A 55 -1.33 -11.17 -14.13
CA GLY A 55 -1.94 -11.90 -13.03
C GLY A 55 -1.76 -13.41 -13.08
N GLU A 56 -2.23 -14.03 -14.16
CA GLU A 56 -2.29 -15.48 -14.33
C GLU A 56 -0.91 -16.10 -14.58
N GLU A 57 -0.04 -15.43 -15.34
CA GLU A 57 1.25 -15.98 -15.75
C GLU A 57 2.40 -15.63 -14.80
N ILE A 58 2.31 -14.52 -14.06
CA ILE A 58 3.42 -14.02 -13.24
C ILE A 58 3.03 -13.97 -11.76
N ILE A 59 1.97 -13.25 -11.42
CA ILE A 59 1.63 -12.93 -10.02
C ILE A 59 1.15 -14.18 -9.26
N ILE A 60 0.17 -14.92 -9.80
CA ILE A 60 -0.36 -16.14 -9.17
C ILE A 60 0.74 -17.20 -8.99
N PRO A 61 1.51 -17.57 -10.04
CA PRO A 61 2.55 -18.58 -9.89
C PRO A 61 3.66 -18.16 -8.92
N TYR A 62 4.01 -16.88 -8.87
CA TYR A 62 4.97 -16.35 -7.90
C TYR A 62 4.45 -16.49 -6.46
N GLY A 63 3.23 -16.04 -6.20
CA GLY A 63 2.62 -16.15 -4.87
C GLY A 63 2.47 -17.60 -4.40
N ASN A 64 2.15 -18.53 -5.31
CA ASN A 64 2.11 -19.96 -5.01
C ASN A 64 3.48 -20.51 -4.59
N ARG A 65 4.57 -20.11 -5.28
CA ARG A 65 5.93 -20.51 -4.89
C ARG A 65 6.35 -19.93 -3.53
N LYS A 66 5.90 -18.72 -3.22
CA LYS A 66 6.12 -18.06 -1.91
C LYS A 66 5.13 -18.50 -0.83
N VAL A 67 4.17 -19.34 -1.18
CA VAL A 67 3.12 -19.86 -0.29
C VAL A 67 2.28 -18.71 0.31
N PHE A 68 1.98 -17.68 -0.47
CA PHE A 68 1.04 -16.63 -0.06
C PHE A 68 -0.39 -17.18 -0.05
N PRO A 69 -1.22 -16.85 0.95
CA PRO A 69 -2.59 -17.36 1.02
C PRO A 69 -3.46 -16.88 -0.16
N LEU A 70 -4.00 -17.83 -0.94
CA LEU A 70 -4.98 -17.52 -2.00
C LEU A 70 -6.36 -17.15 -1.43
N TYR A 71 -6.68 -17.67 -0.25
CA TYR A 71 -7.96 -17.45 0.42
C TYR A 71 -7.74 -16.85 1.80
N ILE A 72 -8.39 -15.71 2.04
CA ILE A 72 -8.43 -15.04 3.33
C ILE A 72 -9.88 -15.02 3.81
N ASN A 73 -10.10 -15.48 5.05
CA ASN A 73 -11.41 -15.35 5.70
C ASN A 73 -11.62 -13.90 6.17
N PHE A 74 -12.01 -13.04 5.24
CA PHE A 74 -12.31 -11.62 5.53
C PHE A 74 -13.47 -11.44 6.51
N ALA A 75 -14.40 -12.40 6.59
CA ALA A 75 -15.50 -12.34 7.56
C ALA A 75 -15.00 -12.40 9.01
N ASN A 76 -13.92 -13.16 9.27
CA ASN A 76 -13.31 -13.25 10.58
C ASN A 76 -12.22 -12.19 10.83
N LEU A 77 -11.84 -11.41 9.83
CA LEU A 77 -10.75 -10.43 9.94
C LEU A 77 -11.05 -9.38 11.03
N SER A 78 -12.32 -9.02 11.22
CA SER A 78 -12.73 -8.10 12.28
C SER A 78 -12.37 -8.59 13.69
N ASN A 79 -12.63 -9.87 13.97
CA ASN A 79 -12.31 -10.46 15.27
C ASN A 79 -10.80 -10.51 15.48
N ARG A 80 -10.03 -10.88 14.44
CA ARG A 80 -8.56 -10.92 14.51
C ARG A 80 -7.98 -9.55 14.83
N ILE A 81 -8.38 -8.51 14.12
CA ILE A 81 -7.90 -7.14 14.39
C ILE A 81 -8.33 -6.67 15.79
N THR A 82 -9.56 -6.97 16.21
CA THR A 82 -10.02 -6.63 17.56
C THR A 82 -9.19 -7.31 18.65
N ASN A 83 -8.75 -8.55 18.43
CA ASN A 83 -7.87 -9.26 19.36
C ASN A 83 -6.48 -8.60 19.48
N LEU A 84 -6.03 -7.88 18.45
CA LEU A 84 -4.77 -7.12 18.48
C LEU A 84 -4.89 -5.79 19.24
N LYS A 85 -6.09 -5.36 19.64
CA LYS A 85 -6.34 -4.03 20.25
C LYS A 85 -5.38 -3.70 21.39
N SER A 86 -5.19 -4.63 22.33
CA SER A 86 -4.33 -4.43 23.50
C SER A 86 -2.87 -4.18 23.10
N GLU A 87 -2.36 -4.94 22.14
CA GLU A 87 -0.99 -4.81 21.63
C GLU A 87 -0.79 -3.52 20.84
N LEU A 88 -1.76 -3.15 19.99
CA LEU A 88 -1.73 -1.89 19.25
C LEU A 88 -1.83 -0.67 20.19
N LEU A 89 -2.60 -0.78 21.28
CA LEU A 89 -2.67 0.28 22.29
C LEU A 89 -1.32 0.52 22.99
N LYS A 90 -0.54 -0.53 23.25
CA LYS A 90 0.82 -0.40 23.78
C LYS A 90 1.73 0.36 22.82
N ILE A 91 1.58 0.18 21.50
CA ILE A 91 2.33 0.93 20.48
C ILE A 91 1.93 2.41 20.49
N ILE A 92 0.63 2.69 20.52
CA ILE A 92 0.09 4.07 20.58
C ILE A 92 0.67 4.81 21.79
N LYS A 93 0.71 4.14 22.96
CA LYS A 93 1.24 4.69 24.22
C LYS A 93 2.77 4.71 24.31
N GLY A 94 3.49 4.25 23.27
CA GLY A 94 4.95 4.16 23.29
C GLY A 94 5.52 3.10 24.25
N GLN A 95 4.66 2.19 24.75
CA GLN A 95 5.02 1.10 25.66
C GLN A 95 5.54 -0.14 24.91
N LYS A 96 5.34 -0.19 23.60
CA LYS A 96 5.87 -1.22 22.71
C LYS A 96 6.57 -0.59 21.53
N TYR A 97 7.77 -1.10 21.21
CA TYR A 97 8.54 -0.66 20.06
C TYR A 97 7.77 -0.88 18.75
N SER A 98 7.89 0.10 17.85
CA SER A 98 7.34 0.07 16.50
C SER A 98 8.36 0.69 15.55
N GLU A 99 8.88 -0.12 14.63
CA GLU A 99 9.81 0.38 13.63
C GLU A 99 9.11 1.40 12.71
N TYR A 100 7.83 1.18 12.41
CA TYR A 100 7.03 2.12 11.63
C TYR A 100 6.91 3.48 12.31
N ARG A 101 6.64 3.52 13.63
CA ARG A 101 6.63 4.77 14.40
C ARG A 101 8.00 5.48 14.34
N VAL A 102 9.09 4.74 14.56
CA VAL A 102 10.45 5.32 14.53
C VAL A 102 10.80 5.86 13.14
N ASN A 103 10.53 5.09 12.09
CA ASN A 103 10.84 5.46 10.71
C ASN A 103 10.08 6.72 10.28
N VAL A 104 8.83 6.87 10.71
CA VAL A 104 8.03 8.07 10.47
C VAL A 104 8.66 9.29 11.16
N ILE A 105 9.02 9.19 12.43
CA ILE A 105 9.64 10.32 13.17
C ILE A 105 10.95 10.73 12.51
N LYS A 106 11.82 9.77 12.17
CA LYS A 106 13.08 10.01 11.48
C LYS A 106 12.85 10.75 10.16
N LYS A 107 11.88 10.31 9.37
CA LYS A 107 11.53 10.96 8.09
C LYS A 107 11.03 12.40 8.27
N ILE A 108 10.21 12.66 9.29
CA ILE A 108 9.72 14.01 9.59
C ILE A 108 10.84 14.93 10.09
N GLN A 109 11.92 14.36 10.65
CA GLN A 109 13.11 15.13 11.01
C GLN A 109 14.01 15.39 9.80
N GLU A 110 14.12 14.43 8.88
CA GLU A 110 14.90 14.56 7.63
C GLU A 110 14.24 15.48 6.59
N ILE A 111 12.91 15.51 6.57
CA ILE A 111 12.09 16.31 5.66
C ILE A 111 11.40 17.39 6.51
N GLU A 112 11.71 18.67 6.30
CA GLU A 112 10.97 19.77 6.97
C GLU A 112 9.46 19.49 6.95
N LEU A 113 8.77 19.65 8.09
CA LEU A 113 7.35 19.34 8.30
C LEU A 113 6.43 19.83 7.16
N SER A 114 6.77 20.96 6.52
CA SER A 114 6.03 21.55 5.40
C SER A 114 6.07 20.72 4.10
N LYS A 115 7.06 19.84 3.92
CA LYS A 115 7.22 18.98 2.73
C LYS A 115 6.65 17.58 2.92
N VAL A 116 6.39 17.12 4.15
CA VAL A 116 5.82 15.79 4.45
C VAL A 116 4.38 15.65 3.93
N ASN A 117 3.65 16.77 3.83
CA ASN A 117 2.32 16.82 3.21
C ASN A 117 2.35 16.84 1.67
N ASN A 118 3.53 16.72 1.05
CA ASN A 118 3.64 16.61 -0.39
C ASN A 118 3.07 15.26 -0.86
N LEU A 119 2.14 15.31 -1.82
CA LEU A 119 1.47 14.17 -2.43
C LEU A 119 2.45 13.10 -2.94
N LEU A 120 3.60 13.50 -3.50
CA LEU A 120 4.62 12.58 -4.01
C LEU A 120 5.27 11.76 -2.89
N ILE A 121 5.47 12.38 -1.73
CA ILE A 121 6.01 11.71 -0.54
C ILE A 121 4.99 10.70 -0.01
N GLN A 122 3.70 11.05 -0.01
CA GLN A 122 2.62 10.14 0.40
C GLN A 122 2.44 8.94 -0.53
N ILE A 123 2.57 9.13 -1.85
CA ILE A 123 2.47 8.06 -2.86
C ILE A 123 3.60 7.04 -2.70
N ASN A 124 4.85 7.49 -2.48
CA ASN A 124 5.99 6.59 -2.24
C ASN A 124 5.80 5.70 -1.00
N TYR A 125 4.99 6.12 -0.03
CA TYR A 125 4.70 5.32 1.15
C TYR A 125 3.53 4.38 0.97
N PHE A 126 2.59 4.71 0.08
CA PHE A 126 1.41 3.88 -0.14
C PHE A 126 1.80 2.43 -0.43
N GLU A 127 2.77 2.20 -1.32
CA GLU A 127 3.22 0.85 -1.70
C GLU A 127 3.82 0.05 -0.53
N SER A 128 4.67 0.67 0.30
CA SER A 128 5.32 -0.01 1.42
C SER A 128 4.45 -0.19 2.67
N LEU A 129 3.31 0.50 2.73
CA LEU A 129 2.36 0.47 3.85
C LEU A 129 1.10 -0.34 3.55
N GLN A 130 0.98 -0.90 2.34
CA GLN A 130 -0.11 -1.81 2.01
C GLN A 130 -0.01 -3.09 2.85
N PRO A 131 -1.15 -3.74 3.17
CA PRO A 131 -1.16 -4.90 4.05
C PRO A 131 -0.72 -6.20 3.34
N GLY A 132 0.17 -6.11 2.34
CA GLY A 132 0.66 -7.24 1.56
C GLY A 132 -0.45 -8.03 0.86
N TYR A 133 -0.41 -9.36 0.97
CA TYR A 133 -1.39 -10.26 0.33
C TYR A 133 -2.84 -10.02 0.78
N TYR A 134 -3.11 -9.26 1.84
CA TYR A 134 -4.47 -8.84 2.20
C TYR A 134 -5.11 -7.88 1.18
N GLY A 135 -4.31 -7.20 0.36
CA GLY A 135 -4.76 -6.32 -0.73
C GLY A 135 -5.62 -5.14 -0.28
N LEU A 136 -6.25 -4.46 -1.25
CA LEU A 136 -7.11 -3.30 -0.97
C LEU A 136 -8.34 -3.65 -0.14
N LYS A 137 -8.90 -4.86 -0.33
CA LYS A 137 -10.02 -5.35 0.46
C LYS A 137 -9.67 -5.47 1.94
N GLY A 138 -8.52 -6.06 2.26
CA GLY A 138 -8.02 -6.12 3.63
C GLY A 138 -7.67 -4.76 4.19
N LEU A 139 -7.07 -3.87 3.39
CA LEU A 139 -6.78 -2.49 3.80
C LEU A 139 -8.06 -1.75 4.22
N ALA A 140 -9.13 -1.84 3.43
CA ALA A 140 -10.41 -1.21 3.74
C ALA A 140 -11.00 -1.72 5.06
N ILE A 141 -10.94 -3.02 5.31
CA ILE A 141 -11.41 -3.63 6.56
C ILE A 141 -10.54 -3.18 7.75
N ILE A 142 -9.21 -3.24 7.62
CA ILE A 142 -8.26 -2.80 8.64
C ILE A 142 -8.52 -1.35 9.03
N LEU A 143 -8.60 -0.45 8.05
CA LEU A 143 -8.85 0.98 8.30
C LEU A 143 -10.16 1.22 9.02
N LYS A 144 -11.24 0.56 8.60
CA LYS A 144 -12.55 0.67 9.23
C LYS A 144 -12.46 0.30 10.71
N ILE A 145 -11.93 -0.88 11.02
CA ILE A 145 -11.89 -1.39 12.39
C ILE A 145 -10.95 -0.56 13.26
N LEU A 146 -9.77 -0.18 12.76
CA LEU A 146 -8.85 0.65 13.54
C LEU A 146 -9.44 2.05 13.81
N THR A 147 -10.22 2.60 12.88
CA THR A 147 -10.95 3.86 13.07
C THR A 147 -12.00 3.71 14.19
N GLU A 148 -12.79 2.64 14.17
CA GLU A 148 -13.76 2.32 15.23
C GLU A 148 -13.08 2.11 16.59
N LEU A 149 -11.96 1.39 16.61
CA LEU A 149 -11.24 1.03 17.84
C LEU A 149 -10.46 2.17 18.48
N PHE A 150 -9.98 3.14 17.70
CA PHE A 150 -9.02 4.12 18.20
C PHE A 150 -9.37 5.58 17.91
N ILE A 151 -10.08 5.89 16.82
CA ILE A 151 -10.41 7.27 16.44
C ILE A 151 -11.78 7.66 16.98
N GLN A 152 -12.82 6.88 16.68
CA GLN A 152 -14.20 7.21 17.05
C GLN A 152 -14.42 7.26 18.56
N ILE A 153 -13.64 6.48 19.32
CA ILE A 153 -13.68 6.47 20.78
C ILE A 153 -12.57 7.31 21.42
N GLU A 154 -11.94 8.19 20.63
CA GLU A 154 -10.96 9.20 21.07
C GLU A 154 -9.75 8.66 21.85
N ILE A 155 -9.36 7.40 21.62
CA ILE A 155 -8.14 6.82 22.22
C ILE A 155 -6.89 7.38 21.54
N LEU A 156 -6.92 7.55 20.22
CA LEU A 156 -5.82 8.07 19.41
C LEU A 156 -5.88 9.60 19.38
N THR A 157 -5.56 10.21 20.50
CA THR A 157 -5.53 11.67 20.67
C THR A 157 -4.38 12.30 19.88
N VAL A 158 -4.54 13.59 19.57
CA VAL A 158 -3.50 14.37 18.85
C VAL A 158 -2.15 14.26 19.54
N ASP A 159 -2.11 14.39 20.86
CA ASP A 159 -0.87 14.35 21.66
C ASP A 159 -0.10 13.03 21.52
N LEU A 160 -0.80 11.91 21.33
CA LEU A 160 -0.19 10.58 21.16
C LEU A 160 0.41 10.39 19.75
N CYS A 161 -0.07 11.17 18.79
CA CYS A 161 0.30 11.09 17.38
C CYS A 161 1.36 12.09 16.95
N ILE A 162 1.67 13.11 17.75
CA ILE A 162 2.65 14.16 17.42
C ILE A 162 3.95 13.51 16.91
N PRO A 163 4.49 13.99 15.77
CA PRO A 163 4.10 15.19 15.01
C PRO A 163 3.06 14.95 13.89
N GLN A 164 2.45 13.78 13.82
CA GLN A 164 1.43 13.45 12.82
C GLN A 164 0.01 13.75 13.30
N SER A 165 -0.93 13.86 12.36
CA SER A 165 -2.37 13.72 12.66
C SER A 165 -2.75 12.28 12.98
N SER A 166 -3.88 12.06 13.67
CA SER A 166 -4.39 10.72 13.97
C SER A 166 -4.60 9.87 12.73
N SER A 167 -5.06 10.45 11.61
CA SER A 167 -5.22 9.74 10.33
C SER A 167 -3.89 9.32 9.71
N GLN A 168 -2.87 10.19 9.77
CA GLN A 168 -1.52 9.84 9.30
C GLN A 168 -0.91 8.75 10.18
N TYR A 169 -1.08 8.83 11.50
CA TYR A 169 -0.62 7.80 12.43
C TYR A 169 -1.31 6.45 12.16
N LEU A 170 -2.63 6.47 11.91
CA LEU A 170 -3.40 5.28 11.54
C LEU A 170 -2.79 4.59 10.32
N PHE A 171 -2.59 5.32 9.22
CA PHE A 171 -2.07 4.78 7.97
C PHE A 171 -0.60 4.40 8.03
N GLN A 172 0.25 5.23 8.62
CA GLN A 172 1.71 5.06 8.58
C GLN A 172 2.25 4.15 9.67
N VAL A 173 1.48 3.93 10.74
CA VAL A 173 1.89 3.10 11.89
C VAL A 173 0.92 1.95 12.13
N LEU A 174 -0.37 2.24 12.37
CA LEU A 174 -1.29 1.19 12.83
C LEU A 174 -1.66 0.18 11.74
N VAL A 175 -1.86 0.61 10.50
CA VAL A 175 -2.12 -0.29 9.36
C VAL A 175 -0.97 -1.30 9.18
N PRO A 176 0.29 -0.89 8.99
CA PRO A 176 1.37 -1.86 8.80
C PRO A 176 1.65 -2.70 10.06
N GLU A 177 1.54 -2.13 11.27
CA GLU A 177 1.68 -2.90 12.53
C GLU A 177 0.59 -3.98 12.67
N THR A 178 -0.62 -3.69 12.20
CA THR A 178 -1.72 -4.65 12.16
C THR A 178 -1.45 -5.73 11.12
N ALA A 179 -1.04 -5.34 9.91
CA ALA A 179 -0.76 -6.26 8.81
C ALA A 179 0.34 -7.26 9.16
N ILE A 180 1.49 -6.82 9.68
CA ILE A 180 2.57 -7.75 10.06
C ILE A 180 2.14 -8.74 11.15
N ARG A 181 1.25 -8.36 12.06
CA ARG A 181 0.74 -9.25 13.13
C ARG A 181 -0.25 -10.26 12.58
N LEU A 182 -1.13 -9.85 11.68
CA LEU A 182 -2.03 -10.76 10.98
C LEU A 182 -1.24 -11.78 10.14
N ILE A 183 -0.20 -11.31 9.43
CA ILE A 183 0.71 -12.18 8.68
C ILE A 183 1.45 -13.11 9.64
N ALA A 184 1.93 -12.62 10.79
CA ALA A 184 2.56 -13.47 11.80
C ALA A 184 1.62 -14.61 12.23
N GLU A 185 0.36 -14.31 12.53
CA GLU A 185 -0.65 -15.30 12.88
C GLU A 185 -0.86 -16.34 11.76
N ASP A 186 -0.96 -15.91 10.50
CA ASP A 186 -1.16 -16.79 9.35
C ASP A 186 0.01 -17.76 9.16
N TYR A 187 1.22 -17.31 9.51
CA TYR A 187 2.46 -18.10 9.46
C TYR A 187 2.84 -18.72 10.81
N LYS A 188 1.87 -18.91 11.73
CA LYS A 188 2.07 -19.60 13.03
C LYS A 188 3.09 -18.94 13.96
N GLY A 189 3.18 -17.61 13.93
CA GLY A 189 3.94 -16.80 14.88
C GLY A 189 5.41 -16.60 14.54
N ILE A 190 5.77 -16.52 13.25
CA ILE A 190 7.13 -16.12 12.82
C ILE A 190 7.47 -14.69 13.26
N SER A 191 8.76 -14.32 13.14
CA SER A 191 9.24 -13.03 13.64
C SER A 191 8.63 -11.85 12.88
N LEU A 192 8.44 -10.71 13.55
CA LEU A 192 7.88 -9.52 12.91
C LEU A 192 8.76 -8.99 11.75
N ASN A 193 10.07 -9.22 11.81
CA ASN A 193 10.96 -8.84 10.72
C ASN A 193 10.71 -9.68 9.46
N ASP A 194 10.59 -10.99 9.61
CA ASP A 194 10.29 -11.90 8.49
C ASP A 194 8.90 -11.60 7.92
N THR A 195 7.90 -11.30 8.78
CA THR A 195 6.55 -10.95 8.32
C THR A 195 6.51 -9.65 7.53
N LYS A 196 7.40 -8.70 7.84
CA LYS A 196 7.50 -7.43 7.09
C LYS A 196 8.03 -7.68 5.68
N GLU A 197 9.01 -8.56 5.52
CA GLU A 197 9.50 -8.96 4.20
C GLU A 197 8.38 -9.63 3.39
N ILE A 198 7.62 -10.54 3.99
CA ILE A 198 6.45 -11.15 3.37
C ILE A 198 5.41 -10.10 2.99
N MET A 199 5.13 -9.15 3.88
CA MET A 199 4.15 -8.08 3.64
C MET A 199 4.53 -7.27 2.40
N ILE A 200 5.79 -6.85 2.27
CA ILE A 200 6.27 -6.05 1.14
C ILE A 200 6.30 -6.88 -0.15
N ASP A 201 6.79 -8.12 -0.10
CA ASP A 201 6.91 -9.03 -1.26
C ASP A 201 5.54 -9.46 -1.83
N SER A 202 4.48 -9.35 -1.03
CA SER A 202 3.14 -9.84 -1.39
C SER A 202 2.14 -8.77 -1.82
N VAL A 203 2.57 -7.51 -1.99
CA VAL A 203 1.68 -6.40 -2.36
C VAL A 203 1.01 -6.62 -3.73
N ASP A 204 1.80 -6.86 -4.78
CA ASP A 204 1.27 -7.11 -6.14
C ASP A 204 0.31 -8.31 -6.16
N PHE A 205 0.59 -9.33 -5.34
CA PHE A 205 -0.26 -10.50 -5.18
C PHE A 205 -1.61 -10.15 -4.55
N GLY A 206 -1.61 -9.43 -3.43
CA GLY A 206 -2.84 -9.00 -2.76
C GLY A 206 -3.68 -8.05 -3.62
N LEU A 207 -3.03 -7.15 -4.36
CA LEU A 207 -3.68 -6.24 -5.31
C LEU A 207 -4.36 -6.97 -6.47
N TYR A 208 -3.87 -8.14 -6.86
CA TYR A 208 -4.47 -8.91 -7.95
C TYR A 208 -5.56 -9.88 -7.45
N ILE A 209 -5.26 -10.71 -6.45
CA ILE A 209 -6.15 -11.78 -5.97
C ILE A 209 -7.43 -11.24 -5.31
N HIS A 210 -7.33 -10.07 -4.67
CA HIS A 210 -8.44 -9.44 -3.95
C HIS A 210 -8.97 -8.19 -4.63
N ASP A 211 -8.68 -7.99 -5.92
CA ASP A 211 -9.43 -7.03 -6.72
C ASP A 211 -10.69 -7.66 -7.29
N ASP A 212 -11.82 -7.06 -6.95
CA ASP A 212 -13.14 -7.46 -7.43
C ASP A 212 -13.29 -7.24 -8.95
N ASN A 213 -12.47 -6.37 -9.57
CA ASN A 213 -12.46 -6.13 -11.02
C ASN A 213 -11.66 -7.17 -11.83
N CYS A 214 -10.92 -8.06 -11.17
CA CYS A 214 -10.11 -9.09 -11.82
C CYS A 214 -10.83 -10.44 -11.96
N LYS A 215 -12.05 -10.56 -11.41
CA LYS A 215 -12.83 -11.80 -11.44
C LYS A 215 -13.91 -11.66 -12.51
N ASN A 216 -13.72 -12.37 -13.62
CA ASN A 216 -14.75 -12.57 -14.65
C ASN A 216 -15.85 -13.49 -14.13
#